data_AF-M3G3S8-F1
#
_entry.id   AF-M3G3S8-F1
#
_cell.length_a   1.000
_cell.length_b   1.000
_cell.length_c   1.000
_cell.angle_alpha   90.00
_cell.angle_beta   90.00
_cell.angle_gamma   90.00
#
_symmetry.space_group_name_H-M   'P 1'
#
loop_
_entity.id
_entity.type
_entity.pdbx_description
1 polymer ?
#
loop_
_entity_poly.entity_id
_entity_poly.type
_entity_poly.pdbx_seq_one_letter_code
_entity_poly.pdbx_strand_id
1 'polypeptide(L)'
;MGDCKRFSSAKQAAYYAGLVPRVDISGDTVRYGRIINRGCHSIRRVIVQAAWSLVRCQHGGKVKEFYRKVILKKGAKRSIIATSRKMIEVLYVMIRTGNFRFYA
;
A
#
# COMPACT_ATOMS: atom_id res chain seq x y z
N MET A 1 12.25 6.55 -7.55
CA MET A 1 12.39 5.09 -7.40
C MET A 1 13.33 4.66 -8.51
N GLY A 2 14.50 4.11 -8.19
CA GLY A 2 15.43 3.58 -9.21
C GLY A 2 15.11 2.12 -9.53
N ASP A 3 16.14 1.31 -9.74
CA ASP A 3 16.04 -0.13 -10.05
C ASP A 3 15.09 -0.90 -9.10
N CYS A 4 14.00 -1.43 -9.64
CA CYS A 4 13.06 -2.26 -8.86
C CYS A 4 13.62 -3.64 -8.51
N LYS A 5 14.77 -4.03 -9.12
CA LYS A 5 15.59 -5.16 -8.68
C LYS A 5 16.12 -5.00 -7.26
N ARG A 6 16.15 -3.77 -6.73
CA ARG A 6 16.63 -3.46 -5.38
C ARG A 6 15.71 -3.98 -4.26
N PHE A 7 14.48 -4.38 -4.58
CA PHE A 7 13.58 -5.02 -3.63
C PHE A 7 13.38 -6.49 -3.98
N SER A 8 13.60 -7.39 -3.03
CA SER A 8 13.36 -8.83 -3.18
C SER A 8 11.87 -9.16 -3.26
N SER A 9 11.01 -8.34 -2.64
CA SER A 9 9.56 -8.53 -2.61
C SER A 9 8.77 -7.20 -2.61
N ALA A 10 7.52 -7.26 -3.07
CA ALA A 10 6.53 -6.18 -2.97
C ALA A 10 6.32 -5.70 -1.53
N LYS A 11 6.44 -6.60 -0.55
CA LYS A 11 6.38 -6.25 0.89
C LYS A 11 7.53 -5.32 1.28
N GLN A 12 8.72 -5.53 0.73
CA GLN A 12 9.89 -4.70 0.99
C GLN A 12 9.75 -3.32 0.35
N ALA A 13 9.15 -3.24 -0.85
CA ALA A 13 8.80 -1.97 -1.49
C ALA A 13 7.77 -1.17 -0.67
N ALA A 14 6.73 -1.84 -0.15
CA ALA A 14 5.74 -1.22 0.73
C ALA A 14 6.35 -0.75 2.07
N TYR A 15 7.29 -1.51 2.63
CA TYR A 15 8.04 -1.13 3.82
C TYR A 15 8.90 0.12 3.57
N TYR A 16 9.63 0.15 2.46
CA TYR A 16 10.42 1.31 2.04
C TYR A 16 9.58 2.58 1.83
N ALA A 17 8.35 2.42 1.33
CA ALA A 17 7.40 3.51 1.19
C ALA A 17 6.70 3.92 2.50
N GLY A 18 6.94 3.21 3.61
CA GLY A 18 6.31 3.50 4.91
C GLY A 18 4.79 3.25 4.92
N LEU A 19 4.32 2.24 4.18
CA LEU A 19 2.90 1.85 4.11
C LEU A 19 2.58 0.58 4.92
N VAL A 20 3.52 0.12 5.75
CA VAL A 20 3.38 -1.07 6.57
C VAL A 20 3.16 -0.64 8.03
N PRO A 21 2.20 -1.25 8.76
CA PRO A 21 2.06 -1.01 10.19
C PRO A 21 3.33 -1.45 10.93
N ARG A 22 3.65 -0.76 12.03
CA ARG A 22 4.69 -1.23 12.94
C ARG A 22 4.23 -2.56 13.52
N VAL A 23 5.05 -3.59 13.39
CA VAL A 23 4.80 -4.89 14.03
C VAL A 23 5.75 -4.98 15.20
N ASP A 24 5.20 -5.19 16.39
CA ASP A 24 5.93 -5.48 17.60
C ASP A 24 5.70 -6.97 17.92
N ILE A 25 6.78 -7.75 17.93
CA ILE A 25 6.75 -9.19 18.17
C ILE A 25 7.54 -9.42 19.46
N SER A 26 6.85 -9.82 20.52
CA SER A 26 7.46 -10.20 21.79
C SER A 26 6.99 -11.60 22.16
N GLY A 27 7.91 -12.57 22.13
CA GLY A 27 7.58 -13.99 22.33
C GLY A 27 6.54 -14.47 21.31
N ASP A 28 5.42 -15.00 21.82
CA ASP A 28 4.31 -15.53 21.00
C ASP A 28 3.31 -14.45 20.54
N THR A 29 3.42 -13.22 21.04
CA THR A 29 2.44 -12.17 20.75
C THR A 29 2.88 -11.26 19.60
N VAL A 30 2.02 -11.14 18.58
CA VAL A 30 2.19 -10.19 17.46
C VAL A 30 1.23 -9.01 17.63
N ARG A 31 1.76 -7.81 17.87
CA ARG A 31 0.98 -6.57 17.97
C ARG A 31 1.21 -5.67 16.76
N TYR A 32 0.11 -5.28 16.10
CA TYR A 32 0.13 -4.33 15.00
C TYR A 32 -0.16 -2.91 15.51
N GLY A 33 0.85 -2.05 15.50
CA GLY A 33 0.79 -0.66 15.94
C GLY A 33 0.54 0.35 14.81
N ARG A 34 0.92 1.61 15.06
CA ARG A 34 0.81 2.71 14.09
C ARG A 34 1.64 2.45 12.84
N ILE A 35 1.30 3.11 11.74
CA ILE A 35 2.07 3.07 10.49
C ILE A 35 3.50 3.54 10.76
N ILE A 36 4.49 2.82 10.23
CA ILE A 36 5.88 3.21 10.38
C ILE A 36 6.14 4.55 9.68
N ASN A 37 6.84 5.46 10.37
CA ASN A 37 7.23 6.75 9.81
C ASN A 37 8.66 6.74 9.23
N ARG A 38 9.30 5.55 9.15
CA ARG A 38 10.71 5.38 8.71
C ARG A 38 10.91 5.17 7.19
N GLY A 39 9.85 5.30 6.39
CA GLY A 39 9.92 5.18 4.94
C GLY A 39 10.11 6.52 4.21
N CYS A 40 10.30 6.48 2.90
CA CYS A 40 10.40 7.69 2.07
C CYS A 40 9.08 8.48 2.09
N HIS A 41 9.04 9.61 2.81
CA HIS A 41 7.84 10.43 2.97
C HIS A 41 7.28 10.95 1.64
N SER A 42 8.14 11.23 0.66
CA SER A 42 7.73 11.69 -0.67
C SER A 42 6.94 10.62 -1.41
N ILE A 43 7.43 9.38 -1.44
CA ILE A 43 6.73 8.25 -2.05
C ILE A 43 5.40 8.02 -1.34
N ARG A 44 5.40 8.03 0.00
CA ARG A 44 4.18 7.88 0.80
C ARG A 44 3.14 8.96 0.48
N ARG A 45 3.55 10.22 0.37
CA ARG A 45 2.63 11.31 0.03
C ARG A 45 2.02 11.11 -1.35
N VAL A 46 2.85 10.86 -2.35
CA VAL A 46 2.39 10.72 -3.74
C VAL A 46 1.43 9.55 -3.90
N ILE A 47 1.76 8.38 -3.34
CA ILE A 47 0.91 7.18 -3.47
C ILE A 47 -0.42 7.32 -2.71
N VAL A 48 -0.42 7.98 -1.55
CA VAL A 48 -1.65 8.24 -0.78
C VAL A 48 -2.53 9.26 -1.51
N GLN A 49 -1.94 10.29 -2.12
CA GLN A 49 -2.69 11.23 -2.96
C GLN A 49 -3.28 10.54 -4.19
N ALA A 50 -2.48 9.70 -4.88
CA ALA A 50 -2.96 8.91 -6.01
C ALA A 50 -4.12 7.98 -5.61
N ALA A 51 -4.03 7.32 -4.44
CA ALA A 51 -5.10 6.50 -3.90
C ALA A 51 -6.38 7.32 -3.67
N TRP A 52 -6.27 8.52 -3.09
CA TRP A 52 -7.42 9.40 -2.87
C TRP A 52 -8.07 9.84 -4.18
N SER A 53 -7.28 10.20 -5.18
CA SER A 53 -7.78 10.55 -6.51
C SER A 53 -8.52 9.39 -7.17
N LEU A 54 -7.98 8.17 -7.11
CA LEU A 54 -8.63 6.99 -7.69
C LEU A 54 -9.91 6.59 -6.97
N VAL A 55 -9.95 6.71 -5.64
CA VAL A 55 -11.15 6.39 -4.85
C VAL A 55 -12.28 7.39 -5.12
N ARG A 56 -11.95 8.66 -5.36
CA ARG A 56 -12.94 9.71 -5.67
C ARG A 56 -13.36 9.74 -7.15
N CYS A 57 -12.50 9.26 -8.05
CA CYS A 57 -12.83 9.16 -9.47
C CYS A 57 -14.04 8.24 -9.71
N GLN A 58 -14.89 8.60 -10.67
CA GLN A 58 -16.01 7.76 -11.11
C GLN A 58 -15.51 6.42 -11.68
N HIS A 59 -14.44 6.45 -12.47
CA HIS A 59 -13.80 5.30 -13.12
C HIS A 59 -12.66 4.67 -12.30
N GLY A 60 -12.69 4.76 -10.97
CA GLY A 60 -11.63 4.25 -10.07
C GLY A 60 -11.44 2.72 -10.06
N GLY A 61 -12.30 1.96 -10.78
CA GLY A 61 -12.17 0.53 -11.02
C GLY A 61 -11.92 -0.32 -9.77
N LYS A 62 -11.02 -1.30 -9.90
CA LYS A 62 -10.67 -2.25 -8.82
C LYS A 62 -10.09 -1.58 -7.57
N VAL A 63 -9.43 -0.42 -7.71
CA VAL A 63 -8.87 0.34 -6.58
C VAL A 63 -9.98 0.88 -5.68
N LYS A 64 -11.00 1.45 -6.30
CA LYS A 64 -12.18 1.99 -5.60
C LYS A 64 -13.00 0.89 -4.95
N GLU A 65 -13.17 -0.25 -5.62
CA GLU A 65 -13.85 -1.42 -5.05
C GLU A 65 -13.12 -1.96 -3.82
N PHE A 66 -11.79 -2.11 -3.90
CA PHE A 66 -10.98 -2.54 -2.76
C PHE A 66 -11.12 -1.56 -1.57
N TYR A 67 -11.04 -0.25 -1.82
CA TYR A 67 -11.25 0.74 -0.77
C TYR A 67 -12.62 0.62 -0.11
N ARG A 68 -13.69 0.45 -0.89
CA ARG A 68 -15.07 0.28 -0.39
C ARG A 68 -15.22 -0.99 0.46
N LYS A 69 -14.56 -2.08 0.12
CA LYS A 69 -14.56 -3.31 0.94
C LYS A 69 -13.87 -3.09 2.29
N VAL A 70 -12.77 -2.33 2.31
CA VAL A 70 -11.96 -2.14 3.53
C VAL A 70 -12.54 -1.04 4.43
N ILE A 71 -13.13 0.03 3.88
CA ILE A 71 -13.70 1.15 4.67
C ILE A 71 -14.78 0.68 5.63
N LEU A 72 -15.61 -0.27 5.22
CA LEU A 72 -16.66 -0.86 6.06
C LEU A 72 -16.11 -1.55 7.32
N LYS A 73 -14.86 -2.02 7.29
CA LYS A 73 -14.24 -2.78 8.40
C LYS A 73 -13.27 -1.96 9.23
N LYS A 74 -12.59 -0.97 8.64
CA LYS A 74 -11.42 -0.32 9.25
C LYS A 74 -11.50 1.21 9.34
N GLY A 75 -12.51 1.82 8.72
CA GLY A 75 -12.65 3.28 8.63
C GLY A 75 -11.70 3.95 7.63
N ALA A 76 -12.04 5.17 7.20
CA ALA A 76 -11.43 5.86 6.05
C ALA A 76 -9.89 5.94 6.10
N LYS A 77 -9.32 6.38 7.23
CA LYS A 77 -7.86 6.58 7.38
C LYS A 77 -7.07 5.28 7.24
N ARG A 78 -7.57 4.17 7.79
CA ARG A 78 -6.88 2.87 7.68
C ARG A 78 -7.08 2.27 6.29
N SER A 79 -8.25 2.48 5.69
CA SER A 79 -8.56 1.95 4.36
C SER A 79 -7.74 2.61 3.27
N ILE A 80 -7.54 3.93 3.30
CA ILE A 80 -6.73 4.59 2.27
C ILE A 80 -5.27 4.12 2.29
N ILE A 81 -4.74 3.84 3.49
CA ILE A 81 -3.39 3.30 3.65
C ILE A 81 -3.32 1.86 3.13
N ALA A 82 -4.32 1.03 3.43
CA ALA A 82 -4.40 -0.32 2.89
C ALA A 82 -4.48 -0.30 1.35
N THR A 83 -5.27 0.60 0.77
CA THR A 83 -5.35 0.79 -0.69
C THR A 83 -4.02 1.26 -1.27
N SER A 84 -3.36 2.22 -0.62
CA SER A 84 -2.03 2.71 -1.03
C SER A 84 -0.99 1.57 -1.03
N ARG A 85 -1.02 0.70 -0.02
CA ARG A 85 -0.15 -0.47 0.05
C ARG A 85 -0.39 -1.40 -1.13
N LYS A 86 -1.65 -1.68 -1.45
CA LYS A 86 -2.02 -2.52 -2.59
C LYS A 86 -1.54 -1.92 -3.92
N MET A 87 -1.63 -0.60 -4.07
CA MET A 87 -1.12 0.11 -5.25
C MET A 87 0.40 -0.03 -5.42
N ILE A 88 1.18 0.02 -4.33
CA ILE A 88 2.62 -0.24 -4.41
C ILE A 88 2.92 -1.68 -4.79
N GLU A 89 2.18 -2.64 -4.24
CA GLU A 89 2.37 -4.05 -4.59
C GLU A 89 2.10 -4.29 -6.07
N VAL A 90 1.05 -3.68 -6.63
CA VAL A 90 0.74 -3.73 -8.07
C VAL A 90 1.82 -3.04 -8.89
N LEU A 91 2.23 -1.82 -8.52
CA LEU A 91 3.29 -1.08 -9.21
C LEU A 91 4.59 -1.88 -9.27
N TYR A 92 4.95 -2.54 -8.17
CA TYR A 92 6.13 -3.39 -8.10
C TYR A 92 6.06 -4.58 -9.06
N VAL A 93 4.91 -5.27 -9.11
CA VAL A 93 4.69 -6.39 -10.05
C VAL A 93 4.72 -5.90 -11.50
N MET A 94 4.12 -4.74 -11.78
CA MET A 94 4.16 -4.14 -13.12
C MET A 94 5.60 -3.87 -13.58
N ILE A 95 6.44 -3.28 -12.72
CA ILE A 95 7.81 -2.96 -13.12
C ILE A 95 8.65 -4.22 -13.31
N ARG A 96 8.38 -5.29 -12.55
CA ARG A 96 9.12 -6.55 -12.64
C ARG A 96 8.68 -7.44 -13.81
N THR A 97 7.38 -7.52 -14.07
CA THR A 97 6.78 -8.49 -15.00
C THR A 97 6.21 -7.83 -16.27
N GLY A 98 6.14 -6.49 -16.31
CA GLY A 98 5.50 -5.75 -17.40
C GLY A 98 3.97 -5.91 -17.46
N ASN A 99 3.37 -6.61 -16.48
CA ASN A 99 1.99 -7.06 -16.55
C ASN A 99 1.15 -6.46 -15.42
N PHE A 100 0.01 -5.84 -15.77
CA PHE A 100 -0.88 -5.21 -14.80
C PHE A 100 -1.87 -6.23 -14.23
N ARG A 101 -1.62 -6.68 -12.99
CA ARG A 101 -2.54 -7.57 -12.27
C ARG A 101 -2.91 -7.00 -10.90
N PHE A 102 -4.14 -6.52 -10.80
CA PHE A 102 -4.79 -6.22 -9.52
C PHE A 102 -5.30 -7.53 -8.91
N TYR A 103 -4.51 -8.14 -8.03
CA TYR A 103 -4.91 -9.34 -7.29
C TYR A 103 -5.98 -8.96 -6.27
N ALA A 104 -7.18 -9.55 -6.36
CA ALA A 104 -8.29 -9.33 -5.44
C ALA A 104 -8.03 -10.03 -4.09
#